data_AF-A0A7J3MVA5-F1
#
_entry.id   AF-A0A7J3MVA5-F1
#
_cell.length_a   1.000
_cell.length_b   1.000
_cell.length_c   1.000
_cell.angle_alpha   90.00
_cell.angle_beta   90.00
_cell.angle_gamma   90.00
#
_symmetry.space_group_name_H-M   'P 1'
#
loop_
_entity.id
_entity.type
_entity.pdbx_description
1 polymer ?
#
loop_
_entity_poly.entity_id
_entity_poly.type
_entity_poly.pdbx_seq_one_letter_code
_entity_poly.pdbx_strand_id
1 'polypeptide(L)'
;MTITAELVEKKTAKKLITKTRSICPECNAILPAEIFEDNNKIYIRKNCPKHGEFEELYFGDASIYHKFAKWLRDGKGTGNPNVEVPRVACPANCGLCSEHLSHTALANIVVTNRCDLHCWYCFF
;
A
#
# COMPACT_ATOMS: atom_id res chain seq x y z
N MET A 1 50.30 -13.13 12.21
CA MET A 1 49.60 -11.82 12.24
C MET A 1 49.34 -11.46 10.79
N THR A 2 48.14 -11.43 10.24
CA THR A 2 46.78 -11.30 10.78
C THR A 2 45.85 -11.83 9.69
N ILE A 3 44.96 -12.74 10.08
CA ILE A 3 43.84 -13.21 9.26
C ILE A 3 42.89 -12.02 9.13
N THR A 4 42.79 -11.39 7.96
CA THR A 4 41.68 -10.47 7.70
C THR A 4 40.48 -11.31 7.27
N ALA A 5 39.67 -11.64 8.28
CA ALA A 5 38.38 -12.28 8.12
C ALA A 5 37.56 -11.55 7.06
N GLU A 6 37.20 -12.28 6.01
CA GLU A 6 36.11 -11.94 5.12
C GLU A 6 34.87 -11.66 5.97
N LEU A 7 34.46 -10.40 6.03
CA LEU A 7 33.14 -10.01 6.50
C LEU A 7 32.14 -10.43 5.42
N VAL A 8 31.88 -11.74 5.34
CA VAL A 8 30.69 -12.26 4.70
C VAL A 8 29.55 -11.76 5.57
N GLU A 9 28.95 -10.63 5.18
CA GLU A 9 27.69 -10.17 5.73
C GLU A 9 26.76 -11.38 5.76
N LYS A 10 26.43 -11.85 6.97
CA LYS A 10 25.37 -12.84 7.15
C LYS A 10 24.11 -12.21 6.56
N LYS A 11 23.80 -12.54 5.31
CA LYS A 11 22.52 -12.23 4.68
C LYS A 11 21.45 -12.91 5.54
N THR A 12 20.90 -12.15 6.48
CA THR A 12 19.72 -12.56 7.22
C THR A 12 18.66 -12.88 6.16
N ALA A 13 18.13 -14.11 6.16
CA ALA A 13 17.18 -14.53 5.16
C ALA A 13 15.97 -13.59 5.18
N LYS A 14 15.69 -12.92 4.04
CA LYS A 14 14.54 -12.04 3.87
C LYS A 14 13.26 -12.82 4.22
N LYS A 15 12.53 -12.38 5.26
CA LYS A 15 11.34 -13.08 5.74
C LYS A 15 10.11 -12.55 5.03
N LEU A 16 9.48 -13.36 4.19
CA LEU A 16 8.20 -12.99 3.57
C LEU A 16 7.13 -12.78 4.64
N ILE A 17 6.45 -11.63 4.61
CA ILE A 17 5.35 -11.28 5.51
C ILE A 17 4.01 -11.57 4.82
N THR A 18 3.80 -11.01 3.63
CA THR A 18 2.54 -11.14 2.90
C THR A 18 2.71 -10.85 1.40
N LYS A 19 1.69 -11.16 0.62
CA LYS A 19 1.58 -10.80 -0.79
C LYS A 19 0.46 -9.78 -0.97
N THR A 20 0.67 -8.84 -1.89
CA THR A 20 -0.28 -7.76 -2.19
C THR A 20 -0.21 -7.40 -3.67
N ARG A 21 -0.91 -6.35 -4.08
CA ARG A 21 -0.72 -5.70 -5.38
C ARG A 21 -0.05 -4.35 -5.20
N SER A 22 0.74 -3.95 -6.18
CA SER A 22 1.35 -2.63 -6.26
C SER A 22 1.32 -2.14 -7.71
N ILE A 23 1.84 -0.94 -7.96
CA ILE A 23 1.95 -0.35 -9.29
C ILE A 23 3.43 -0.23 -9.69
N CYS A 24 3.70 -0.42 -10.99
CA CYS A 24 4.98 -0.07 -11.57
C CYS A 24 5.16 1.46 -11.53
N PRO A 25 6.29 2.00 -11.03
CA PRO A 25 6.51 3.44 -10.95
C PRO A 25 6.66 4.10 -12.34
N GLU A 26 6.99 3.32 -13.37
CA GLU A 26 7.22 3.84 -14.73
C GLU A 26 5.95 3.83 -15.59
N CYS A 27 5.19 2.72 -15.58
CA CYS A 27 4.03 2.56 -16.46
C CYS A 27 2.69 2.33 -15.76
N ASN A 28 2.65 2.41 -14.43
CA ASN A 28 1.44 2.25 -13.63
C ASN A 28 0.70 0.91 -13.80
N ALA A 29 1.34 -0.10 -14.40
CA ALA A 29 0.79 -1.45 -14.48
C ALA A 29 0.57 -2.02 -13.08
N ILE A 30 -0.58 -2.65 -12.85
CA ILE A 30 -0.88 -3.35 -11.60
C ILE A 30 -0.10 -4.68 -11.58
N LEU A 31 0.73 -4.86 -10.57
CA LEU A 31 1.65 -6.00 -10.43
C LEU A 31 1.41 -6.74 -9.12
N PRO A 32 1.63 -8.06 -9.07
CA PRO A 32 1.81 -8.76 -7.81
C PRO A 32 3.05 -8.21 -7.11
N ALA A 33 2.96 -8.07 -5.79
CA ALA A 33 4.04 -7.58 -4.95
C ALA A 33 4.17 -8.42 -3.69
N GLU A 34 5.38 -8.53 -3.18
CA GLU A 34 5.72 -9.27 -1.97
C GLU A 34 6.24 -8.28 -0.92
N ILE A 35 5.69 -8.34 0.28
CA ILE A 35 6.14 -7.56 1.43
C ILE A 35 6.98 -8.49 2.31
N PHE A 36 8.20 -8.10 2.64
CA PHE A 36 9.13 -8.89 3.43
C PHE A 36 9.92 -8.02 4.41
N GLU A 37 10.38 -8.67 5.48
CA GLU A 37 11.23 -8.08 6.50
C GLU A 37 12.70 -8.34 6.17
N ASP A 38 13.52 -7.30 6.26
CA ASP A 38 14.98 -7.37 6.10
C ASP A 38 15.65 -6.32 6.99
N ASN A 39 16.64 -6.73 7.78
CA ASN A 39 17.42 -5.85 8.66
C ASN A 39 16.57 -4.85 9.49
N ASN A 40 15.54 -5.36 10.18
CA ASN A 40 14.58 -4.58 11.01
C ASN A 40 13.76 -3.52 10.24
N LYS A 41 13.65 -3.66 8.92
CA LYS A 41 12.83 -2.82 8.04
C LYS A 41 11.89 -3.68 7.22
N ILE A 42 10.81 -3.09 6.75
CA ILE A 42 9.87 -3.74 5.84
C ILE A 42 10.08 -3.19 4.44
N TYR A 43 10.23 -4.07 3.48
CA TYR A 43 10.38 -3.75 2.06
C TYR A 43 9.22 -4.34 1.27
N ILE A 44 8.96 -3.74 0.11
CA ILE A 44 8.06 -4.28 -0.90
C ILE A 44 8.83 -4.51 -2.18
N ARG A 45 8.66 -5.68 -2.80
CA ARG A 45 9.25 -6.03 -4.10
C ARG A 45 8.16 -6.35 -5.11
N LYS A 46 8.36 -5.89 -6.34
CA LYS A 46 7.49 -6.12 -7.50
C LYS A 46 8.38 -6.23 -8.75
N ASN A 47 7.95 -7.01 -9.74
CA ASN A 47 8.66 -7.15 -11.02
C ASN A 47 7.74 -6.74 -12.17
N CYS A 48 8.12 -5.69 -12.88
CA CYS A 48 7.42 -5.25 -14.09
C CYS A 48 8.04 -5.95 -15.32
N PRO A 49 7.24 -6.63 -16.16
CA PRO A 49 7.75 -7.26 -17.39
C PRO A 49 8.46 -6.29 -18.35
N LYS A 50 8.20 -4.98 -18.22
CA LYS A 50 8.79 -3.94 -19.09
C LYS A 50 9.95 -3.19 -18.45
N HIS A 51 9.91 -2.95 -17.13
CA HIS A 51 10.85 -2.06 -16.43
C HIS A 51 11.71 -2.77 -15.37
N GLY A 52 11.54 -4.08 -15.20
CA GLY A 52 12.34 -4.90 -14.29
C GLY A 52 11.85 -4.90 -12.84
N GLU A 53 12.75 -5.30 -11.94
CA GLU A 53 12.50 -5.44 -10.51
C GLU A 53 12.63 -4.11 -9.79
N PHE A 54 11.67 -3.83 -8.90
CA PHE A 54 11.71 -2.72 -7.96
C PHE A 54 11.64 -3.29 -6.55
N GLU A 55 12.57 -2.85 -5.70
CA GLU A 55 12.59 -3.12 -4.27
C GLU A 55 12.67 -1.77 -3.53
N GLU A 56 11.68 -1.49 -2.69
CA GLU A 56 11.51 -0.18 -2.07
C GLU A 56 11.27 -0.34 -0.56
N LEU A 57 11.71 0.63 0.23
CA LEU A 57 11.40 0.70 1.65
C LEU A 57 9.90 0.96 1.83
N TYR A 58 9.21 0.03 2.48
CA TYR A 58 7.77 0.12 2.75
C TYR A 58 7.48 0.64 4.16
N PHE A 59 8.27 0.21 5.16
CA PHE A 59 8.14 0.68 6.54
C PHE A 59 9.51 0.67 7.24
N GLY A 60 9.88 1.78 7.86
CA GLY A 60 11.24 2.00 8.40
C GLY A 60 11.59 1.24 9.68
N ASP A 61 10.61 0.65 10.37
CA ASP A 61 10.79 -0.09 11.63
C ASP A 61 9.84 -1.30 11.66
N ALA A 62 10.43 -2.51 11.65
CA ALA A 62 9.67 -3.75 11.65
C ALA A 62 8.85 -3.95 12.95
N SER A 63 9.37 -3.51 14.10
CA SER A 63 8.68 -3.66 15.38
C SER A 63 7.39 -2.84 15.42
N ILE A 64 7.43 -1.61 14.89
CA ILE A 64 6.26 -0.73 14.79
C ILE A 64 5.27 -1.28 13.75
N TYR A 65 5.75 -1.76 12.60
CA TYR A 65 4.91 -2.41 11.61
C TYR A 65 4.11 -3.56 12.22
N HIS A 66 4.78 -4.48 12.94
CA HIS A 66 4.12 -5.61 13.60
C HIS A 66 3.19 -5.16 14.74
N LYS A 67 3.52 -4.08 15.46
CA LYS A 67 2.63 -3.50 16.47
C LYS A 67 1.33 -3.00 15.84
N PHE A 68 1.39 -2.31 14.71
CA PHE A 68 0.21 -1.79 14.00
C PHE A 68 -0.58 -2.89 13.30
N ALA A 69 0.09 -3.88 12.72
CA ALA A 69 -0.55 -5.01 12.06
C ALA A 69 -1.52 -5.78 12.99
N LYS A 70 -1.28 -5.80 14.31
CA LYS A 70 -2.21 -6.39 15.30
C LYS A 70 -3.61 -5.77 15.29
N TRP A 71 -3.70 -4.49 14.93
CA TRP A 71 -4.94 -3.72 14.89
C TRP A 71 -5.61 -3.70 13.51
N LEU A 72 -4.98 -4.31 12.50
CA LEU A 72 -5.58 -4.43 11.17
C LEU A 72 -6.88 -5.23 11.26
N ARG A 73 -7.99 -4.59 10.90
CA ARG A 73 -9.33 -5.20 10.85
C ARG A 73 -10.10 -4.59 9.68
N ASP A 74 -10.84 -5.43 8.98
CA ASP A 74 -11.79 -4.96 7.98
C ASP A 74 -12.98 -4.30 8.69
N GLY A 75 -13.43 -3.17 8.15
CA GLY A 75 -14.67 -2.55 8.59
C GLY A 75 -15.89 -3.22 7.96
N LYS A 76 -17.08 -2.63 8.15
CA LYS A 76 -18.32 -3.17 7.58
C LYS A 76 -18.46 -2.95 6.05
N GLY A 77 -17.49 -2.26 5.42
CA GLY A 77 -17.60 -1.84 4.02
C GLY A 77 -18.54 -0.65 3.79
N THR A 78 -18.67 -0.25 2.53
CA THR A 78 -19.61 0.80 2.11
C THR A 78 -20.98 0.21 1.77
N GLY A 79 -22.03 0.72 2.41
CA GLY A 79 -23.41 0.32 2.10
C GLY A 79 -23.98 0.98 0.84
N ASN A 80 -23.33 2.04 0.33
CA ASN A 80 -23.76 2.79 -0.84
C ASN A 80 -22.53 3.25 -1.64
N PRO A 81 -21.86 2.35 -2.37
CA PRO A 81 -20.74 2.71 -3.22
C PRO A 81 -21.21 3.64 -4.36
N ASN A 82 -20.48 4.72 -4.64
CA ASN A 82 -20.77 5.57 -5.79
C ASN A 82 -20.15 5.02 -7.09
N VAL A 83 -19.24 4.05 -6.97
CA VAL A 83 -18.63 3.33 -8.07
C VAL A 83 -18.99 1.85 -7.96
N GLU A 84 -19.97 1.46 -8.76
CA GLU A 84 -20.37 0.06 -8.94
C GLU A 84 -19.56 -0.55 -10.08
N VAL A 85 -18.59 -1.41 -9.73
CA VAL A 85 -17.76 -2.10 -10.71
C VAL A 85 -17.84 -3.62 -10.50
N PRO A 86 -17.98 -4.41 -11.58
CA PRO A 86 -18.00 -5.87 -11.47
C PRO A 86 -16.65 -6.44 -11.02
N ARG A 87 -15.56 -5.70 -11.26
CA ARG A 87 -14.21 -6.06 -10.82
C ARG A 87 -13.43 -4.82 -10.39
N VAL A 88 -12.90 -4.84 -9.17
CA VAL A 88 -12.09 -3.74 -8.65
C VAL A 88 -10.65 -3.82 -9.18
N ALA A 89 -10.19 -2.70 -9.75
CA ALA A 89 -8.91 -2.55 -10.41
C ALA A 89 -8.23 -1.24 -9.99
N CYS A 90 -8.05 -1.01 -8.68
CA CYS A 90 -7.35 0.16 -8.17
C CYS A 90 -5.94 0.29 -8.81
N PRO A 91 -5.55 1.46 -9.36
CA PRO A 91 -6.26 2.75 -9.36
C PRO A 91 -7.08 3.04 -10.64
N ALA A 92 -7.17 2.12 -11.61
CA ALA A 92 -7.79 2.35 -12.92
C ALA A 92 -9.30 2.64 -12.87
N ASN A 93 -10.00 2.21 -11.82
CA ASN A 93 -11.41 2.50 -11.58
C ASN A 93 -11.68 3.02 -10.16
N CYS A 94 -10.81 3.92 -9.70
CA CYS A 94 -10.84 4.45 -8.34
C CYS A 94 -12.11 5.32 -8.06
N GLY A 95 -12.62 5.21 -6.84
CA GLY A 95 -13.82 5.86 -6.30
C GLY A 95 -14.33 5.06 -5.09
N LEU A 96 -15.40 5.50 -4.41
CA LEU A 96 -15.95 4.75 -3.27
C LEU A 96 -16.65 3.47 -3.78
N CYS A 97 -15.88 2.40 -3.91
CA CYS A 97 -16.31 1.06 -4.34
C CYS A 97 -16.36 0.05 -3.19
N SER A 98 -16.75 -1.19 -3.49
CA SER A 98 -16.90 -2.28 -2.50
C SER A 98 -15.62 -2.69 -1.77
N GLU A 99 -14.42 -2.38 -2.31
CA GLU A 99 -13.13 -2.63 -1.64
C GLU A 99 -12.77 -1.56 -0.58
N HIS A 100 -13.56 -0.49 -0.45
CA HIS A 100 -13.42 0.44 0.69
C HIS A 100 -14.07 -0.16 1.95
N LEU A 101 -13.33 -1.06 2.59
CA LEU A 101 -13.79 -1.79 3.78
C LEU A 101 -13.89 -0.91 5.03
N SER A 102 -13.02 0.11 5.12
CA SER A 102 -13.01 1.09 6.21
C SER A 102 -14.03 2.21 5.99
N HIS A 103 -14.57 2.77 7.08
CA HIS A 103 -15.47 3.92 7.04
C HIS A 103 -14.70 5.23 7.15
N THR A 104 -15.30 6.32 6.69
CA THR A 104 -14.77 7.68 6.87
C THR A 104 -14.55 7.97 8.36
N ALA A 105 -13.28 8.03 8.78
CA ALA A 105 -12.91 8.35 10.17
C ALA A 105 -12.99 9.86 10.45
N LEU A 106 -12.71 10.68 9.43
CA LEU A 106 -12.79 12.14 9.49
C LEU A 106 -13.22 12.66 8.11
N ALA A 107 -14.29 13.46 8.08
CA ALA A 107 -14.72 14.19 6.90
C ALA A 107 -14.43 15.67 7.12
N ASN A 108 -13.81 16.32 6.13
CA ASN A 108 -13.62 17.77 6.13
C ASN A 108 -14.40 18.36 4.96
N ILE A 109 -15.33 19.26 5.26
CA ILE A 109 -16.22 19.89 4.28
C ILE A 109 -16.10 21.40 4.46
N VAL A 110 -15.81 22.09 3.36
CA VAL A 110 -15.81 23.56 3.32
C VAL A 110 -17.15 24.02 2.75
N VAL A 111 -17.93 24.72 3.56
CA VAL A 111 -19.23 25.24 3.15
C VAL A 111 -19.09 26.69 2.69
N THR A 112 -19.45 26.97 1.44
CA THR A 112 -19.53 28.33 0.88
C THR A 112 -20.93 28.59 0.32
N ASN A 113 -21.25 29.83 0.00
CA ASN A 113 -22.54 30.21 -0.62
C ASN A 113 -22.76 29.62 -2.02
N ARG A 114 -21.76 28.95 -2.61
CA ARG A 114 -21.85 28.25 -3.90
C ARG A 114 -21.94 26.73 -3.74
N CYS A 115 -21.97 26.21 -2.52
CA CYS A 115 -21.99 24.76 -2.29
C CYS A 115 -23.34 24.15 -2.69
N ASP A 116 -23.33 23.22 -3.64
CA ASP A 116 -24.48 22.44 -4.10
C ASP A 116 -24.30 20.91 -3.90
N LEU A 117 -23.22 20.50 -3.22
CA LEU A 117 -22.83 19.11 -2.96
C LEU A 117 -22.57 18.26 -4.22
N HIS A 118 -22.34 18.87 -5.39
CA HIS A 118 -22.15 18.09 -6.62
C HIS A 118 -20.68 17.71 -6.91
N CYS A 119 -19.71 18.29 -6.19
CA CYS A 119 -18.29 18.06 -6.41
C CYS A 119 -17.81 16.67 -5.94
N TRP A 120 -16.90 16.05 -6.69
CA TRP A 120 -16.22 14.80 -6.30
C TRP A 120 -15.20 14.99 -5.16
N TYR A 121 -14.66 16.19 -5.04
CA TYR A 121 -13.75 16.63 -3.98
C TYR A 121 -14.10 18.07 -3.60
N CYS A 122 -13.92 18.44 -2.34
CA CYS A 122 -13.97 19.84 -1.92
C CYS A 122 -12.54 20.39 -1.98
N PHE A 123 -12.19 21.13 -3.05
CA PHE A 123 -10.92 21.85 -3.10
C PHE A 123 -11.08 23.27 -2.53
N PHE A 124 -10.04 23.72 -1.85
CA PHE A 124 -9.87 25.10 -1.37
C PHE A 124 -9.51 26.01 -2.54
#